data_AF-A0A1G4I851-F1
#
_entry.id   AF-A0A1G4I851-F1
#
_cell.length_a   1.000
_cell.length_b   1.000
_cell.length_c   1.000
_cell.angle_alpha   90.00
_cell.angle_beta   90.00
_cell.angle_gamma   90.00
#
_symmetry.space_group_name_H-M   'P 1'
#
loop_
_entity.id
_entity.type
_entity.pdbx_description
1 polymer ?
#
loop_
_entity_poly.entity_id
_entity_poly.type
_entity_poly.pdbx_seq_one_letter_code
_entity_poly.pdbx_strand_id
1 'polypeptide(L)'
;MVFALLELPAGVGLFKVDGDKQKLKALLSFKSTADALATTTQVVNGELAKPVRKFLKKNFVEKQITEELAVADAKLAKAIKDALAIQCVHGDDTLATFRALRANLDDLLEDVSTEQLNQTALGLAHNLNRYKLKFSPDKVDMMVVQAVALLEDLDKEINKYAMRAREWYGWHFPELAKIVNDNILYAKIVLAAKTRFNVRDTDFSDFLEEELEQKVKDAAMVSMGTEIAEEDIENICRLCSEVVAASKYRESLAAYLSSRMQTIAPNLTTMVGEQIGARLIQKAGSLLSLAKYPSSTLQILGAEKALFRALKQRQATPKYGILYNAQVVAKAAATHKGAMSRVLAAKASLSARIDSFGEGDNSAALEYRGKVEERLRQFEEGVTYGRTGNVRGRGGGMQLQQKRGPPNGNGGGAPFKRQRLDGGGFR
;
A
#
# COMPACT_ATOMS: atom_id res chain seq x y z
N MET A 1 -10.05 -7.97 -57.63
CA MET A 1 -8.84 -7.99 -56.80
C MET A 1 -8.99 -6.96 -55.72
N VAL A 2 -8.78 -7.35 -54.47
CA VAL A 2 -8.91 -6.45 -53.31
C VAL A 2 -7.66 -6.61 -52.46
N PHE A 3 -7.10 -5.50 -52.01
CA PHE A 3 -6.03 -5.54 -51.01
C PHE A 3 -6.65 -5.59 -49.63
N ALA A 4 -6.23 -6.50 -48.77
CA ALA A 4 -6.70 -6.59 -47.39
C ALA A 4 -5.61 -6.12 -46.42
N LEU A 5 -5.96 -5.20 -45.53
CA LEU A 5 -5.10 -4.77 -44.43
C LEU A 5 -5.42 -5.59 -43.19
N LEU A 6 -4.54 -6.52 -42.84
CA LEU A 6 -4.70 -7.39 -41.66
C LEU A 6 -3.78 -6.94 -40.53
N GLU A 7 -4.37 -6.73 -39.37
CA GLU A 7 -3.65 -6.46 -38.13
C GLU A 7 -3.17 -7.77 -37.51
N LEU A 8 -1.87 -7.85 -37.26
CA LEU A 8 -1.21 -9.00 -36.67
C LEU A 8 -0.56 -8.61 -35.33
N PRO A 9 -0.39 -9.56 -34.40
CA PRO A 9 0.30 -9.28 -33.14
C PRO A 9 1.73 -8.74 -33.32
N ALA A 10 2.43 -9.20 -34.36
CA ALA A 10 3.79 -8.80 -34.68
C ALA A 10 3.87 -7.58 -35.63
N GLY A 11 2.75 -7.09 -36.16
CA GLY A 11 2.80 -6.09 -37.21
C GLY A 11 1.49 -5.80 -37.94
N VAL A 12 1.60 -5.17 -39.10
CA VAL A 12 0.48 -4.96 -40.02
C VAL A 12 0.83 -5.55 -41.38
N GLY A 13 0.05 -6.53 -41.84
CA GLY A 13 0.25 -7.21 -43.11
C GLY A 13 -0.67 -6.63 -44.19
N LEU A 14 -0.12 -6.43 -45.39
CA LEU A 14 -0.87 -6.11 -46.59
C LEU A 14 -0.91 -7.34 -47.49
N PHE A 15 -2.11 -7.87 -47.71
CA PHE A 15 -2.35 -9.06 -48.53
C PHE A 15 -3.06 -8.67 -49.82
N LYS A 16 -2.68 -9.29 -50.94
CA LYS A 16 -3.45 -9.21 -52.19
C LYS A 16 -4.35 -10.44 -52.28
N VAL A 17 -5.65 -10.21 -52.42
CA VAL A 17 -6.67 -11.27 -52.53
C VAL A 17 -7.31 -11.22 -53.91
N ASP A 18 -7.26 -12.35 -54.62
CA ASP A 18 -7.88 -12.56 -55.92
C ASP A 18 -8.66 -13.88 -55.91
N GLY A 19 -9.94 -13.82 -55.54
CA GLY A 19 -10.75 -15.00 -55.25
C GLY A 19 -10.12 -15.85 -54.14
N ASP A 20 -9.83 -17.11 -54.44
CA ASP A 20 -9.20 -18.05 -53.51
C ASP A 20 -7.67 -17.85 -53.35
N LYS A 21 -7.04 -17.06 -54.21
CA LYS A 21 -5.58 -16.84 -54.16
C LYS A 21 -5.24 -15.67 -53.23
N GLN A 22 -4.54 -15.97 -52.15
CA GLN A 22 -4.06 -15.01 -51.15
C GLN A 22 -2.53 -14.95 -51.19
N LYS A 23 -1.95 -13.75 -51.29
CA LYS A 23 -0.49 -13.56 -51.27
C LYS A 23 -0.10 -12.37 -50.40
N LEU A 24 0.92 -12.54 -49.55
CA LEU A 24 1.53 -11.46 -48.80
C LEU A 24 2.27 -10.51 -49.77
N LYS A 25 2.00 -9.20 -49.66
CA LYS A 25 2.67 -8.18 -50.49
C LYS A 25 3.70 -7.38 -49.71
N ALA A 26 3.38 -7.05 -48.46
CA ALA A 26 4.29 -6.35 -47.57
C ALA A 26 3.88 -6.60 -46.12
N LEU A 27 4.87 -6.67 -45.23
CA LEU A 27 4.68 -6.79 -43.80
C LEU A 27 5.38 -5.62 -43.10
N LEU A 28 4.66 -4.92 -42.24
CA LEU A 28 5.25 -3.95 -41.30
C LEU A 28 5.48 -4.67 -39.97
N SER A 29 6.72 -5.06 -39.69
CA SER A 29 7.09 -5.59 -38.37
C SER A 29 7.26 -4.46 -37.34
N PHE A 30 6.77 -4.66 -36.12
CA PHE A 30 7.03 -3.73 -35.02
C PHE A 30 8.49 -3.81 -34.58
N LYS A 31 9.11 -2.67 -34.29
CA LYS A 31 10.51 -2.59 -33.85
C LYS A 31 10.67 -2.86 -32.35
N SER A 32 9.66 -2.50 -31.56
CA SER A 32 9.65 -2.56 -30.10
C SER A 32 8.25 -2.87 -29.59
N THR A 33 8.16 -3.48 -28.41
CA THR A 33 6.89 -3.73 -27.70
C THR A 33 6.16 -2.43 -27.35
N ALA A 34 6.89 -1.34 -27.08
CA ALA A 34 6.30 -0.03 -26.80
C ALA A 34 5.64 0.58 -28.05
N ASP A 35 6.30 0.44 -29.21
CA ASP A 35 5.76 0.86 -30.50
C ASP A 35 4.54 0.03 -30.91
N ALA A 36 4.59 -1.29 -30.65
CA ALA A 36 3.46 -2.19 -30.86
C ALA A 36 2.26 -1.76 -30.00
N LEU A 37 2.45 -1.54 -28.70
CA LEU A 37 1.38 -1.08 -27.81
C LEU A 37 0.77 0.24 -28.25
N ALA A 38 1.59 1.24 -28.58
CA ALA A 38 1.13 2.56 -29.00
C ALA A 38 0.34 2.47 -30.32
N THR A 39 0.85 1.70 -31.28
CA THR A 39 0.20 1.49 -32.58
C THR A 39 -1.11 0.74 -32.41
N THR A 40 -1.13 -0.37 -31.67
CA THR A 40 -2.34 -1.16 -31.41
C THR A 40 -3.39 -0.36 -30.63
N THR A 41 -2.99 0.48 -29.68
CA THR A 41 -3.95 1.31 -28.93
C THR A 41 -4.63 2.34 -29.84
N GLN A 42 -3.87 2.98 -30.73
CA GLN A 42 -4.43 3.92 -31.72
C GLN A 42 -5.36 3.22 -32.70
N VAL A 43 -4.95 2.06 -33.21
CA VAL A 43 -5.73 1.25 -34.14
C VAL A 43 -7.05 0.76 -33.50
N VAL A 44 -7.02 0.29 -32.24
CA VAL A 44 -8.23 -0.10 -31.48
C VAL A 44 -9.17 1.08 -31.24
N ASN A 45 -8.64 2.30 -31.12
CA ASN A 45 -9.45 3.52 -31.01
C ASN A 45 -9.97 4.03 -32.37
N GLY A 46 -9.59 3.38 -33.49
CA GLY A 46 -9.94 3.77 -34.85
C GLY A 46 -9.09 4.90 -35.42
N GLU A 47 -7.95 5.21 -34.81
CA GLU A 47 -7.03 6.26 -35.23
C GLU A 47 -5.89 5.72 -36.11
N LEU A 48 -5.52 6.47 -37.15
CA LEU A 48 -4.44 6.06 -38.06
C LEU A 48 -3.05 6.38 -37.47
N ALA A 49 -2.40 5.35 -36.92
CA ALA A 49 -1.06 5.44 -36.37
C ALA A 49 0.02 5.86 -37.39
N LYS A 50 1.04 6.60 -36.93
CA LYS A 50 2.14 7.11 -37.78
C LYS A 50 2.88 5.99 -38.55
N PRO A 51 3.23 4.83 -37.94
CA PRO A 51 3.90 3.74 -38.66
C PRO A 51 3.02 3.14 -39.78
N VAL A 52 1.73 2.95 -39.49
CA VAL A 52 0.75 2.40 -40.45
C VAL A 52 0.52 3.38 -41.60
N ARG A 53 0.46 4.69 -41.32
CA ARG A 53 0.37 5.74 -42.35
C ARG A 53 1.56 5.71 -43.32
N LYS A 54 2.80 5.59 -42.80
CA LYS A 54 4.00 5.52 -43.64
C LYS A 54 4.01 4.25 -44.49
N PHE A 55 3.58 3.13 -43.91
CA PHE A 55 3.50 1.85 -44.60
C PHE A 55 2.49 1.87 -45.76
N LEU A 56 1.30 2.43 -45.54
CA LEU A 56 0.28 2.57 -46.59
C LEU A 56 0.72 3.54 -47.70
N LYS A 57 1.39 4.65 -47.36
CA LYS A 57 1.95 5.56 -48.39
C LYS A 57 2.95 4.86 -49.31
N LYS A 58 3.90 4.12 -48.74
CA LYS A 58 4.94 3.41 -49.51
C LYS A 58 4.40 2.28 -50.39
N ASN A 59 3.40 1.55 -49.90
CA ASN A 59 2.93 0.35 -50.58
C ASN A 59 1.69 0.56 -51.47
N PHE A 60 0.90 1.60 -51.21
CA PHE A 60 -0.35 1.86 -51.93
C PHE A 60 -0.26 3.11 -52.82
N VAL A 61 0.20 4.23 -52.24
CA VAL A 61 0.21 5.54 -52.93
C VAL A 61 1.38 5.65 -53.90
N GLU A 62 2.60 5.33 -53.46
CA GLU A 62 3.81 5.39 -54.31
C GLU A 62 3.80 4.36 -55.45
N LYS A 63 3.07 3.25 -55.27
CA LYS A 63 2.91 2.19 -56.29
C LYS A 63 1.70 2.41 -57.21
N GLN A 64 0.98 3.53 -57.08
CA GLN A 64 -0.20 3.90 -57.88
C GLN A 64 -1.24 2.78 -58.01
N ILE A 65 -1.52 2.08 -56.92
CA ILE A 65 -2.50 1.00 -56.91
C ILE A 65 -3.90 1.61 -56.93
N THR A 66 -4.67 1.34 -57.98
CA THR A 66 -6.06 1.82 -58.16
C THR A 66 -7.11 0.88 -57.56
N GLU A 67 -6.67 -0.28 -57.03
CA GLU A 67 -7.53 -1.31 -56.45
C GLU A 67 -8.05 -0.89 -55.05
N GLU A 68 -9.20 -1.45 -54.64
CA GLU A 68 -9.84 -1.15 -53.36
C GLU A 68 -9.12 -1.79 -52.16
N LEU A 69 -9.14 -1.10 -51.00
CA LEU A 69 -8.57 -1.58 -49.74
C LEU A 69 -9.65 -2.09 -48.78
N ALA A 70 -9.69 -3.39 -48.52
CA ALA A 70 -10.51 -3.98 -47.47
C ALA A 70 -9.90 -3.71 -46.08
N VAL A 71 -10.71 -3.11 -45.20
CA VAL A 71 -10.39 -2.86 -43.78
C VAL A 71 -11.55 -3.38 -42.93
N ALA A 72 -11.25 -4.07 -41.83
CA ALA A 72 -12.27 -4.72 -41.01
C ALA A 72 -13.11 -3.72 -40.18
N ASP A 73 -12.48 -2.69 -39.60
CA ASP A 73 -13.16 -1.67 -38.79
C ASP A 73 -13.56 -0.46 -39.65
N ALA A 74 -14.82 -0.06 -39.58
CA ALA A 74 -15.37 1.10 -40.27
C ALA A 74 -14.74 2.43 -39.80
N LYS A 75 -14.39 2.57 -38.52
CA LYS A 75 -13.75 3.80 -38.00
C LYS A 75 -12.34 3.97 -38.56
N LEU A 76 -11.57 2.89 -38.56
CA LEU A 76 -10.23 2.87 -39.13
C LEU A 76 -10.27 3.11 -40.65
N ALA A 77 -11.23 2.51 -41.35
CA ALA A 77 -11.45 2.72 -42.79
C ALA A 77 -11.73 4.20 -43.10
N LYS A 78 -12.58 4.85 -42.30
CA LYS A 78 -12.85 6.30 -42.42
C LYS A 78 -11.58 7.12 -42.19
N ALA A 79 -10.83 6.83 -41.13
CA ALA A 79 -9.58 7.53 -40.84
C ALA A 79 -8.52 7.37 -41.95
N ILE A 80 -8.47 6.21 -42.61
CA ILE A 80 -7.59 5.96 -43.76
C ILE A 80 -8.06 6.74 -44.99
N LYS A 81 -9.37 6.72 -45.28
CA LYS A 81 -9.97 7.46 -46.40
C LYS A 81 -9.70 8.96 -46.27
N ASP A 82 -9.94 9.53 -45.09
CA ASP A 82 -9.74 10.95 -44.81
C ASP A 82 -8.26 11.37 -44.90
N ALA A 83 -7.32 10.49 -44.49
CA ALA A 83 -5.90 10.83 -44.42
C ALA A 83 -5.10 10.53 -45.69
N LEU A 84 -5.51 9.56 -46.51
CA LEU A 84 -4.75 9.04 -47.65
C LEU A 84 -5.54 9.03 -48.97
N ALA A 85 -6.82 9.40 -48.96
CA ALA A 85 -7.71 9.39 -50.13
C ALA A 85 -7.80 8.02 -50.84
N ILE A 86 -7.60 6.92 -50.11
CA ILE A 86 -7.72 5.55 -50.62
C ILE A 86 -9.19 5.10 -50.52
N GLN A 87 -9.72 4.48 -51.58
CA GLN A 87 -11.05 3.85 -51.55
C GLN A 87 -10.99 2.60 -50.66
N CYS A 88 -11.71 2.64 -49.54
CA CYS A 88 -11.73 1.57 -48.55
C CYS A 88 -13.09 0.89 -48.52
N VAL A 89 -13.10 -0.45 -48.55
CA VAL A 89 -14.28 -1.29 -48.36
C VAL A 89 -14.27 -1.81 -46.93
N HIS A 90 -15.42 -1.72 -46.25
CA HIS A 90 -15.58 -2.13 -44.86
C HIS A 90 -16.95 -2.80 -44.66
N GLY A 91 -17.10 -3.62 -43.61
CA GLY A 91 -18.38 -4.25 -43.26
C GLY A 91 -18.47 -5.74 -43.58
N ASP A 92 -19.70 -6.25 -43.74
CA ASP A 92 -19.98 -7.69 -43.79
C ASP A 92 -19.35 -8.40 -45.00
N ASP A 93 -19.19 -7.70 -46.12
CA ASP A 93 -18.58 -8.23 -47.35
C ASP A 93 -17.08 -8.54 -47.19
N THR A 94 -16.39 -7.88 -46.24
CA THR A 94 -14.95 -8.12 -46.01
C THR A 94 -14.68 -9.23 -45.00
N LEU A 95 -15.70 -9.65 -44.22
CA LEU A 95 -15.53 -10.64 -43.14
C LEU A 95 -15.11 -12.02 -43.66
N ALA A 96 -15.67 -12.46 -44.78
CA ALA A 96 -15.30 -13.74 -45.40
C ALA A 96 -13.82 -13.75 -45.80
N THR A 97 -13.34 -12.66 -46.41
CA THR A 97 -11.95 -12.46 -46.78
C THR A 97 -11.02 -12.48 -45.56
N PHE A 98 -11.37 -11.75 -44.49
CA PHE A 98 -10.56 -11.74 -43.27
C PHE A 98 -10.56 -13.07 -42.50
N ARG A 99 -11.64 -13.86 -42.57
CA ARG A 99 -11.66 -15.23 -42.02
C ARG A 99 -10.74 -16.15 -42.79
N ALA A 100 -10.78 -16.11 -44.13
CA ALA A 100 -9.92 -16.94 -44.96
C ALA A 100 -8.43 -16.60 -44.77
N LEU A 101 -8.09 -15.31 -44.65
CA LEU A 101 -6.73 -14.86 -44.36
C LEU A 101 -6.22 -15.31 -42.98
N ARG A 102 -7.09 -15.36 -41.96
CA ARG A 102 -6.71 -15.84 -40.63
C ARG A 102 -6.58 -17.35 -40.57
N ALA A 103 -7.38 -18.09 -41.34
CA ALA A 103 -7.31 -19.55 -41.40
C ALA A 103 -6.01 -20.03 -42.08
N ASN A 104 -5.56 -19.32 -43.11
CA ASN A 104 -4.34 -19.64 -43.87
C ASN A 104 -3.12 -18.83 -43.41
N LEU A 105 -3.14 -18.25 -42.22
CA LEU A 105 -2.10 -17.31 -41.78
C LEU A 105 -0.73 -17.99 -41.68
N ASP A 106 -0.71 -19.26 -41.28
CA ASP A 106 0.50 -20.06 -41.08
C ASP A 106 1.23 -20.31 -42.41
N ASP A 107 0.49 -20.54 -43.49
CA ASP A 107 1.04 -20.73 -44.84
C ASP A 107 1.45 -19.40 -45.49
N LEU A 108 0.83 -18.28 -45.08
CA LEU A 108 1.05 -16.95 -45.66
C LEU A 108 2.23 -16.19 -45.04
N LEU A 109 2.69 -16.61 -43.85
CA LEU A 109 3.78 -16.00 -43.10
C LEU A 109 4.95 -16.98 -42.96
N GLU A 110 5.57 -17.36 -44.07
CA GLU A 110 6.70 -18.31 -44.11
C GLU A 110 7.90 -17.88 -43.22
N ASP A 111 8.05 -16.57 -42.97
CA ASP A 111 9.15 -15.99 -42.18
C ASP A 111 8.90 -15.94 -40.67
N VAL A 112 7.67 -16.19 -40.19
CA VAL A 112 7.31 -16.04 -38.77
C VAL A 112 6.65 -17.31 -38.26
N SER A 113 7.31 -18.00 -37.32
CA SER A 113 6.72 -19.17 -36.68
C SER A 113 5.45 -18.82 -35.90
N THR A 114 4.48 -19.74 -35.89
CA THR A 114 3.24 -19.65 -35.11
C THR A 114 3.50 -19.46 -33.61
N GLU A 115 4.55 -20.09 -33.08
CA GLU A 115 4.94 -19.94 -31.68
C GLU A 115 5.37 -18.51 -31.35
N GLN A 116 6.18 -17.87 -32.21
CA GLN A 116 6.60 -16.48 -32.03
C GLN A 116 5.42 -15.50 -32.11
N LEU A 117 4.45 -15.75 -33.01
CA LEU A 117 3.23 -14.95 -33.09
C LEU A 117 2.42 -15.05 -31.80
N ASN A 118 2.26 -16.25 -31.24
CA ASN A 118 1.53 -16.47 -30.00
C ASN A 118 2.21 -15.81 -28.80
N GLN A 119 3.55 -15.91 -28.69
CA GLN A 119 4.30 -15.23 -27.64
C GLN A 119 4.18 -13.70 -27.75
N THR A 120 4.24 -13.16 -28.97
CA THR A 120 4.07 -11.72 -29.21
C THR A 120 2.64 -11.27 -28.88
N ALA A 121 1.63 -12.07 -29.25
CA ALA A 121 0.24 -11.82 -28.91
C ALA A 121 0.02 -11.79 -27.40
N LEU A 122 0.60 -12.73 -26.67
CA LEU A 122 0.53 -12.77 -25.21
C LEU A 122 1.18 -11.53 -24.58
N GLY A 123 2.38 -11.16 -25.04
CA GLY A 123 3.09 -9.97 -24.56
C GLY A 123 2.30 -8.67 -24.83
N LEU A 124 1.75 -8.52 -26.03
CA LEU A 124 0.93 -7.36 -26.40
C LEU A 124 -0.37 -7.32 -25.58
N ALA A 125 -1.04 -8.45 -25.40
CA ALA A 125 -2.26 -8.56 -24.59
C ALA A 125 -2.02 -8.15 -23.14
N HIS A 126 -0.92 -8.61 -22.53
CA HIS A 126 -0.56 -8.18 -21.17
C HIS A 126 -0.31 -6.68 -21.07
N ASN A 127 0.41 -6.10 -22.03
CA ASN A 127 0.70 -4.67 -22.02
C ASN A 127 -0.55 -3.82 -22.28
N LEU A 128 -1.41 -4.23 -23.21
CA LEU A 128 -2.67 -3.56 -23.50
C LEU A 128 -3.61 -3.60 -22.28
N ASN A 129 -3.70 -4.75 -21.61
CA ASN A 129 -4.47 -4.88 -20.38
C ASN A 129 -3.90 -4.01 -19.25
N ARG A 130 -2.57 -3.93 -19.09
CA ARG A 130 -1.95 -3.02 -18.10
C ARG A 130 -2.27 -1.55 -18.39
N TYR A 131 -2.24 -1.16 -19.66
CA TYR A 131 -2.57 0.21 -20.10
C TYR A 131 -4.05 0.52 -19.85
N LYS A 132 -4.96 -0.36 -20.28
CA LYS A 132 -6.42 -0.17 -20.10
C LYS A 132 -6.84 -0.21 -18.64
N LEU A 133 -6.28 -1.12 -17.85
CA LEU A 133 -6.58 -1.23 -16.42
C LEU A 133 -5.86 -0.17 -15.58
N LYS A 134 -5.18 0.81 -16.20
CA LYS A 134 -4.44 1.91 -15.56
C LYS A 134 -3.85 1.49 -14.21
N PHE A 135 -2.84 0.62 -14.22
CA PHE A 135 -2.12 0.18 -13.02
C PHE A 135 -3.02 -0.12 -11.80
N SER A 136 -3.57 -1.34 -11.73
CA SER A 136 -4.44 -1.75 -10.60
C SER A 136 -3.85 -1.33 -9.24
N PRO A 137 -4.59 -0.54 -8.43
CA PRO A 137 -4.13 -0.06 -7.13
C PRO A 137 -3.84 -1.20 -6.15
N ASP A 138 -4.42 -2.38 -6.36
CA ASP A 138 -4.23 -3.62 -5.58
C ASP A 138 -2.81 -4.21 -5.64
N LYS A 139 -1.96 -3.74 -6.56
CA LYS A 139 -0.53 -4.13 -6.57
C LYS A 139 0.34 -3.14 -5.81
N VAL A 140 -0.12 -1.90 -5.65
CA VAL A 140 0.64 -0.85 -4.98
C VAL A 140 0.52 -0.97 -3.47
N ASP A 141 -0.67 -1.34 -2.96
CA ASP A 141 -0.93 -1.54 -1.54
C ASP A 141 -0.20 -2.78 -0.98
N MET A 142 0.02 -3.83 -1.77
CA MET A 142 0.83 -4.98 -1.38
C MET A 142 2.26 -4.58 -1.01
N MET A 143 2.86 -3.59 -1.69
CA MET A 143 4.19 -3.10 -1.34
C MET A 143 4.21 -2.44 0.04
N VAL A 144 3.13 -1.74 0.42
CA VAL A 144 2.98 -1.16 1.77
C VAL A 144 2.89 -2.24 2.81
N VAL A 145 2.11 -3.30 2.55
CA VAL A 145 1.98 -4.44 3.48
C VAL A 145 3.36 -5.07 3.76
N GLN A 146 4.17 -5.27 2.73
CA GLN A 146 5.53 -5.81 2.88
C GLN A 146 6.46 -4.84 3.61
N ALA A 147 6.41 -3.54 3.27
CA ALA A 147 7.25 -2.53 3.91
C ALA A 147 6.97 -2.40 5.42
N VAL A 148 5.70 -2.51 5.84
CA VAL A 148 5.32 -2.47 7.26
C VAL A 148 5.79 -3.71 7.99
N ALA A 149 5.61 -4.90 7.41
CA ALA A 149 6.07 -6.15 8.00
C ALA A 149 7.60 -6.12 8.20
N LEU A 150 8.34 -5.67 7.18
CA LEU A 150 9.78 -5.50 7.26
C LEU A 150 10.18 -4.50 8.35
N LEU A 151 9.47 -3.38 8.49
CA LEU A 151 9.75 -2.39 9.54
C LEU A 151 9.56 -2.99 10.95
N GLU A 152 8.50 -3.77 11.16
CA GLU A 152 8.26 -4.45 12.44
C GLU A 152 9.31 -5.52 12.75
N ASP A 153 9.83 -6.21 11.73
CA ASP A 153 10.87 -7.22 11.91
C ASP A 153 12.24 -6.58 12.12
N LEU A 154 12.57 -5.51 11.39
CA LEU A 154 13.78 -4.71 11.63
C LEU A 154 13.81 -4.17 13.06
N ASP A 155 12.71 -3.65 13.60
CA ASP A 155 12.67 -3.16 14.99
C ASP A 155 13.02 -4.26 16.00
N LYS A 156 12.56 -5.50 15.77
CA LYS A 156 12.89 -6.65 16.64
C LYS A 156 14.34 -7.08 16.47
N GLU A 157 14.83 -7.14 15.23
CA GLU A 157 16.18 -7.58 14.91
C GLU A 157 17.24 -6.59 15.40
N ILE A 158 17.04 -5.29 15.16
CA ILE A 158 17.89 -4.22 15.69
C ILE A 158 18.03 -4.34 17.21
N ASN A 159 16.91 -4.56 17.92
CA ASN A 159 16.96 -4.74 19.37
C ASN A 159 17.72 -6.02 19.79
N LYS A 160 17.50 -7.15 19.09
CA LYS A 160 18.24 -8.40 19.37
C LYS A 160 19.74 -8.25 19.12
N TYR A 161 20.13 -7.65 18.00
CA TYR A 161 21.53 -7.42 17.66
C TYR A 161 22.19 -6.43 18.61
N ALA A 162 21.47 -5.37 19.01
CA ALA A 162 21.98 -4.42 19.99
C ALA A 162 22.17 -5.03 21.37
N MET A 163 21.22 -5.84 21.86
CA MET A 163 21.36 -6.56 23.12
C MET A 163 22.54 -7.55 23.06
N ARG A 164 22.72 -8.25 21.93
CA ARG A 164 23.86 -9.13 21.72
C ARG A 164 25.20 -8.35 21.74
N ALA A 165 25.26 -7.20 21.07
CA ALA A 165 26.44 -6.34 21.07
C ALA A 165 26.77 -5.82 22.48
N ARG A 166 25.75 -5.50 23.28
CA ARG A 166 25.90 -5.10 24.69
C ARG A 166 26.46 -6.20 25.57
N GLU A 167 25.94 -7.42 25.45
CA GLU A 167 26.45 -8.57 26.19
C GLU A 167 27.89 -8.91 25.78
N TRP A 168 28.20 -8.80 24.48
CA TRP A 168 29.52 -9.13 23.95
C TRP A 168 30.59 -8.11 24.34
N TYR A 169 30.33 -6.82 24.15
CA TYR A 169 31.26 -5.75 24.58
C TYR A 169 31.26 -5.54 26.09
N GLY A 170 30.20 -5.98 26.79
CA GLY A 170 30.10 -5.94 28.24
C GLY A 170 31.18 -6.73 28.98
N TRP A 171 31.84 -7.70 28.33
CA TRP A 171 33.04 -8.34 28.88
C TRP A 171 34.24 -7.37 28.97
N HIS A 172 34.38 -6.47 27.97
CA HIS A 172 35.45 -5.48 27.95
C HIS A 172 35.13 -4.24 28.78
N PHE A 173 33.89 -3.74 28.70
CA PHE A 173 33.48 -2.52 29.37
C PHE A 173 32.02 -2.64 29.90
N PRO A 174 31.82 -3.32 31.04
CA PRO A 174 30.49 -3.60 31.58
C PRO A 174 29.76 -2.35 32.08
N GLU A 175 30.48 -1.33 32.53
CA GLU A 175 29.89 -0.10 33.07
C GLU A 175 29.19 0.74 31.98
N LEU A 176 29.65 0.65 30.72
CA LEU A 176 29.06 1.37 29.59
C LEU A 176 27.57 1.02 29.39
N ALA A 177 27.21 -0.26 29.58
CA ALA A 177 25.83 -0.71 29.43
C ALA A 177 24.90 -0.19 30.54
N LYS A 178 25.45 0.22 31.70
CA LYS A 178 24.68 0.82 32.80
C LYS A 178 24.52 2.33 32.63
N ILE A 179 25.51 3.00 32.05
CA ILE A 179 25.50 4.46 31.85
C ILE A 179 24.60 4.83 30.66
N VAL A 180 24.76 4.11 29.54
CA VAL A 180 24.03 4.40 28.31
C VAL A 180 22.88 3.43 28.17
N ASN A 181 21.64 3.94 28.18
CA ASN A 181 20.42 3.13 27.99
C ASN A 181 20.07 2.92 26.52
N ASP A 182 20.38 3.88 25.64
CA ASP A 182 20.10 3.77 24.21
C ASP A 182 21.06 2.80 23.50
N ASN A 183 20.47 1.80 22.84
CA ASN A 183 21.15 0.76 22.07
C ASN A 183 21.94 1.32 20.88
N ILE A 184 21.39 2.31 20.17
CA ILE A 184 22.02 2.86 18.97
C ILE A 184 23.20 3.74 19.38
N LEU A 185 23.02 4.56 20.41
CA LEU A 185 24.09 5.36 20.99
C LEU A 185 25.23 4.48 21.51
N TYR A 186 24.91 3.38 22.20
CA TYR A 186 25.88 2.40 22.65
C TYR A 186 26.73 1.86 21.49
N ALA A 187 26.11 1.45 20.38
CA ALA A 187 26.83 0.95 19.21
C ALA A 187 27.75 2.02 18.58
N LYS A 188 27.34 3.30 18.55
CA LYS A 188 28.18 4.41 18.07
C LYS A 188 29.40 4.66 18.95
N ILE A 189 29.23 4.58 20.28
CA ILE A 189 30.34 4.72 21.23
C ILE A 189 31.37 3.61 21.02
N VAL A 190 30.91 2.35 20.90
CA VAL A 190 31.80 1.20 20.69
C VAL A 190 32.56 1.33 19.37
N LEU A 191 31.92 1.84 18.31
CA LEU A 191 32.58 2.08 17.02
C LEU A 191 33.68 3.16 17.09
N ALA A 192 33.43 4.24 17.84
CA ALA A 192 34.39 5.35 17.98
C ALA A 192 35.53 5.00 18.93
N ALA A 193 35.21 4.42 20.09
CA ALA A 193 36.18 4.08 21.12
C ALA A 193 37.04 2.86 20.76
N LYS A 194 36.43 1.79 20.21
CA LYS A 194 37.01 0.44 20.04
C LYS A 194 37.49 -0.22 21.34
N THR A 195 38.48 0.36 22.01
CA THR A 195 39.10 -0.09 23.26
C THR A 195 38.90 0.94 24.36
N ARG A 196 38.95 0.50 25.63
CA ARG A 196 38.87 1.39 26.80
C ARG A 196 39.97 2.46 26.85
N PHE A 197 41.17 2.15 26.36
CA PHE A 197 42.30 3.09 26.37
C PHE A 197 42.05 4.28 25.44
N ASN A 198 41.49 4.01 24.26
CA ASN A 198 41.20 5.02 23.25
C ASN A 198 40.02 5.92 23.63
N VAL A 199 39.21 5.56 24.63
CA VAL A 199 38.09 6.39 25.12
C VAL A 199 38.58 7.75 25.65
N ARG A 200 39.82 7.84 26.17
CA ARG A 200 40.37 9.11 26.68
C ARG A 200 40.63 10.12 25.57
N ASP A 201 41.14 9.64 24.44
CA ASP A 201 41.62 10.47 23.32
C ASP A 201 40.55 10.68 22.25
N THR A 202 39.48 9.88 22.28
CA THR A 202 38.38 10.00 21.33
C THR A 202 37.40 11.09 21.77
N ASP A 203 37.01 11.93 20.81
CA ASP A 203 35.95 12.92 20.99
C ASP A 203 34.58 12.29 20.67
N PHE A 204 33.62 12.48 21.57
CA PHE A 204 32.25 11.96 21.42
C PHE A 204 31.20 13.07 21.18
N SER A 205 31.64 14.32 21.01
CA SER A 205 30.78 15.51 20.89
C SER A 205 29.76 15.46 19.76
N ASP A 206 30.00 14.64 18.72
CA ASP A 206 29.09 14.48 17.58
C ASP A 206 27.77 13.79 17.93
N PHE A 207 27.72 13.01 19.01
CA PHE A 207 26.55 12.20 19.33
C PHE A 207 26.26 12.01 20.83
N LEU A 208 27.13 12.44 21.74
CA LEU A 208 26.88 12.47 23.18
C LEU A 208 26.78 13.87 23.75
N GLU A 209 25.99 14.00 24.81
CA GLU A 209 26.01 15.17 25.69
C GLU A 209 27.27 15.13 26.58
N GLU A 210 27.86 16.30 26.85
CA GLU A 210 29.11 16.43 27.61
C GLU A 210 29.05 15.75 29.00
N GLU A 211 27.89 15.78 29.66
CA GLU A 211 27.71 15.15 30.98
C GLU A 211 27.81 13.62 30.92
N LEU A 212 27.27 13.00 29.86
CA LEU A 212 27.35 11.55 29.67
C LEU A 212 28.75 11.15 29.20
N GLU A 213 29.39 11.97 28.37
CA GLU A 213 30.76 11.73 27.92
C GLU A 213 31.75 11.67 29.08
N GLN A 214 31.70 12.63 30.01
CA GLN A 214 32.56 12.64 31.19
C GLN A 214 32.34 11.37 32.04
N LYS A 215 31.08 10.98 32.26
CA LYS A 215 30.75 9.73 32.99
C LYS A 215 31.32 8.48 32.31
N VAL A 216 31.31 8.43 30.97
CA VAL A 216 31.88 7.32 30.21
C VAL A 216 33.41 7.31 30.32
N LYS A 217 34.07 8.47 30.23
CA LYS A 217 35.53 8.62 30.40
C LYS A 217 35.98 8.24 31.80
N ASP A 218 35.26 8.68 32.83
CA ASP A 218 35.54 8.34 34.23
C ASP A 218 35.34 6.84 34.49
N ALA A 219 34.26 6.26 33.97
CA ALA A 219 33.99 4.84 34.09
C ALA A 219 35.01 3.98 33.34
N ALA A 220 35.56 4.46 32.22
CA ALA A 220 36.61 3.76 31.49
C ALA A 220 37.90 3.65 32.31
N MET A 221 38.23 4.66 33.14
CA MET A 221 39.43 4.63 33.99
C MET A 221 39.32 3.63 35.15
N VAL A 222 38.12 3.42 35.69
CA VAL A 222 37.88 2.56 36.87
C VAL A 222 37.22 1.23 36.47
N SER A 223 37.14 0.94 35.17
CA SER A 223 36.41 -0.22 34.65
C SER A 223 37.03 -1.54 35.07
N MET A 224 36.18 -2.47 35.51
CA MET A 224 36.59 -3.84 35.89
C MET A 224 36.58 -4.85 34.73
N GLY A 225 36.34 -4.40 33.51
CA GLY A 225 36.27 -5.30 32.35
C GLY A 225 37.61 -5.92 31.97
N THR A 226 37.55 -7.02 31.23
CA THR A 226 38.73 -7.80 30.79
C THR A 226 39.31 -7.22 29.51
N GLU A 227 40.61 -7.41 29.29
CA GLU A 227 41.22 -7.10 28.00
C GLU A 227 40.79 -8.14 26.96
N ILE A 228 40.54 -7.69 25.74
CA ILE A 228 40.07 -8.51 24.62
C ILE A 228 41.06 -8.36 23.47
N ALA A 229 41.24 -9.41 22.68
CA ALA A 229 42.10 -9.37 21.50
C ALA A 229 41.56 -8.41 20.42
N GLU A 230 42.46 -7.86 19.61
CA GLU A 230 42.07 -6.92 18.55
C GLU A 230 41.14 -7.56 17.50
N GLU A 231 41.33 -8.85 17.20
CA GLU A 231 40.48 -9.62 16.28
C GLU A 231 39.02 -9.68 16.76
N ASP A 232 38.83 -9.91 18.05
CA ASP A 232 37.50 -9.95 18.66
C ASP A 232 36.84 -8.57 18.70
N ILE A 233 37.63 -7.52 18.99
CA ILE A 233 37.15 -6.14 18.95
C ILE A 233 36.71 -5.77 17.53
N GLU A 234 37.45 -6.16 16.50
CA GLU A 234 37.05 -5.89 15.11
C GLU A 234 35.69 -6.55 14.79
N ASN A 235 35.48 -7.79 15.23
CA ASN A 235 34.19 -8.48 15.04
C ASN A 235 33.04 -7.81 15.79
N ILE A 236 33.28 -7.32 17.01
CA ILE A 236 32.29 -6.53 17.78
C ILE A 236 31.97 -5.22 17.04
N CYS A 237 33.00 -4.51 16.57
CA CYS A 237 32.82 -3.27 15.80
C CYS A 237 32.04 -3.52 14.50
N ARG A 238 32.28 -4.63 13.79
CA ARG A 238 31.48 -5.01 12.61
C ARG A 238 30.00 -5.17 12.97
N LEU A 239 29.68 -5.89 14.05
CA LEU A 239 28.29 -6.02 14.52
C LEU A 239 27.67 -4.66 14.88
N CYS A 240 28.40 -3.79 15.59
CA CYS A 240 27.93 -2.44 15.91
C CYS A 240 27.69 -1.59 14.64
N SER A 241 28.56 -1.72 13.63
CA SER A 241 28.39 -1.04 12.33
C SER A 241 27.10 -1.47 11.65
N GLU A 242 26.85 -2.78 11.60
CA GLU A 242 25.61 -3.34 11.04
C GLU A 242 24.36 -2.85 11.80
N VAL A 243 24.40 -2.77 13.14
CA VAL A 243 23.29 -2.22 13.93
C VAL A 243 23.00 -0.75 13.56
N VAL A 244 24.05 0.07 13.42
CA VAL A 244 23.90 1.48 13.01
C VAL A 244 23.39 1.59 11.57
N ALA A 245 23.91 0.77 10.64
CA ALA A 245 23.45 0.72 9.26
C ALA A 245 21.98 0.29 9.15
N ALA A 246 21.58 -0.75 9.90
CA ALA A 246 20.20 -1.21 9.98
C ALA A 246 19.26 -0.14 10.55
N SER A 247 19.70 0.63 11.56
CA SER A 247 18.93 1.77 12.08
C SER A 247 18.70 2.85 11.02
N LYS A 248 19.75 3.22 10.26
CA LYS A 248 19.62 4.18 9.14
C LYS A 248 18.69 3.67 8.05
N TYR A 249 18.77 2.37 7.73
CA TYR A 249 17.86 1.74 6.77
C TYR A 249 16.41 1.74 7.27
N ARG A 250 16.19 1.52 8.57
CA ARG A 250 14.88 1.59 9.20
C ARG A 250 14.27 3.00 9.12
N GLU A 251 15.08 4.05 9.29
CA GLU A 251 14.64 5.44 9.09
C GLU A 251 14.26 5.73 7.63
N SER A 252 15.08 5.30 6.67
CA SER A 252 14.78 5.49 5.24
C SER A 252 13.54 4.72 4.79
N LEU A 253 13.34 3.51 5.31
CA LEU A 253 12.13 2.71 5.08
C LEU A 253 10.88 3.38 5.68
N ALA A 254 10.99 4.00 6.86
CA ALA A 254 9.88 4.75 7.46
C ALA A 254 9.50 5.98 6.61
N ALA A 255 10.49 6.71 6.09
CA ALA A 255 10.25 7.84 5.17
C ALA A 255 9.60 7.38 3.86
N TYR A 256 10.09 6.27 3.29
CA TYR A 256 9.48 5.63 2.12
C TYR A 256 8.02 5.25 2.38
N LEU A 257 7.74 4.62 3.52
CA LEU A 257 6.39 4.23 3.90
C LEU A 257 5.45 5.44 4.03
N SER A 258 5.92 6.55 4.60
CA SER A 258 5.14 7.79 4.72
C SER A 258 4.76 8.37 3.36
N SER A 259 5.73 8.50 2.45
CA SER A 259 5.48 8.98 1.09
C SER A 259 4.51 8.08 0.31
N ARG A 260 4.68 6.76 0.44
CA ARG A 260 3.79 5.77 -0.21
C ARG A 260 2.39 5.80 0.37
N MET A 261 2.23 5.91 1.68
CA MET A 261 0.92 5.96 2.30
C MET A 261 0.14 7.21 1.87
N GLN A 262 0.81 8.36 1.79
CA GLN A 262 0.19 9.60 1.29
C GLN A 262 -0.24 9.50 -0.18
N THR A 263 0.40 8.64 -0.98
CA THR A 263 0.01 8.41 -2.38
C THR A 263 -1.18 7.45 -2.51
N ILE A 264 -1.26 6.45 -1.63
CA ILE A 264 -2.24 5.34 -1.74
C ILE A 264 -3.51 5.63 -0.94
N ALA A 265 -3.36 6.10 0.30
CA ALA A 265 -4.46 6.31 1.24
C ALA A 265 -4.26 7.61 2.05
N PRO A 266 -4.35 8.79 1.40
CA PRO A 266 -4.12 10.06 2.06
C PRO A 266 -5.23 10.44 3.06
N ASN A 267 -6.49 10.03 2.83
CA ASN A 267 -7.58 10.29 3.77
C ASN A 267 -7.38 9.49 5.06
N LEU A 268 -7.04 8.20 4.95
CA LEU A 268 -6.75 7.36 6.10
C LEU A 268 -5.53 7.87 6.88
N THR A 269 -4.48 8.29 6.18
CA THR A 269 -3.28 8.90 6.79
C THR A 269 -3.63 10.10 7.64
N THR A 270 -4.45 11.01 7.12
CA THR A 270 -4.89 12.20 7.85
C THR A 270 -5.68 11.86 9.12
N MET A 271 -6.42 10.74 9.11
CA MET A 271 -7.24 10.30 10.24
C MET A 271 -6.46 9.61 11.36
N VAL A 272 -5.59 8.65 11.02
CA VAL A 272 -4.93 7.78 12.02
C VAL A 272 -3.41 7.91 12.08
N GLY A 273 -2.79 8.59 11.11
CA GLY A 273 -1.35 8.65 10.90
C GLY A 273 -0.82 7.53 10.01
N GLU A 274 0.37 7.73 9.44
CA GLU A 274 0.99 6.87 8.43
C GLU A 274 1.24 5.47 8.98
N GLN A 275 1.93 5.36 10.12
CA GLN A 275 2.35 4.08 10.69
C GLN A 275 1.16 3.21 11.11
N ILE A 276 0.13 3.83 11.70
CA ILE A 276 -1.05 3.12 12.17
C ILE A 276 -1.92 2.73 10.99
N GLY A 277 -2.12 3.63 10.01
CA GLY A 277 -2.82 3.31 8.76
C GLY A 277 -2.18 2.12 8.05
N ALA A 278 -0.84 2.09 8.01
CA ALA A 278 -0.09 1.00 7.40
C ALA A 278 -0.29 -0.34 8.11
N ARG A 279 -0.27 -0.37 9.46
CA ARG A 279 -0.58 -1.59 10.22
C ARG A 279 -2.02 -2.06 10.05
N LEU A 280 -2.98 -1.13 9.90
CA LEU A 280 -4.37 -1.51 9.62
C LEU A 280 -4.50 -2.21 8.26
N ILE A 281 -3.84 -1.68 7.22
CA ILE A 281 -3.82 -2.29 5.89
C ILE A 281 -3.10 -3.65 5.93
N GLN A 282 -1.94 -3.74 6.59
CA GLN A 282 -1.19 -4.99 6.77
C GLN A 282 -2.07 -6.07 7.43
N LYS A 283 -2.81 -5.73 8.49
CA LYS A 283 -3.66 -6.69 9.19
C LYS A 283 -4.88 -7.11 8.36
N ALA A 284 -5.41 -6.23 7.51
CA ALA A 284 -6.50 -6.54 6.59
C ALA A 284 -6.04 -7.26 5.30
N GLY A 285 -4.75 -7.20 4.98
CA GLY A 285 -4.11 -7.81 3.81
C GLY A 285 -4.10 -6.92 2.55
N SER A 286 -5.09 -6.04 2.39
CA SER A 286 -5.17 -5.06 1.29
C SER A 286 -6.03 -3.86 1.70
N LEU A 287 -5.90 -2.73 1.00
CA LEU A 287 -6.72 -1.55 1.25
C LEU A 287 -8.19 -1.83 0.92
N LEU A 288 -8.46 -2.58 -0.16
CA LEU A 288 -9.81 -2.98 -0.56
C LEU A 288 -10.47 -3.89 0.48
N SER A 289 -9.71 -4.81 1.10
CA SER A 289 -10.18 -5.65 2.20
C SER A 289 -10.54 -4.81 3.43
N LEU A 290 -9.68 -3.83 3.76
CA LEU A 290 -9.91 -2.90 4.85
C LEU A 290 -11.18 -2.06 4.64
N ALA A 291 -11.43 -1.60 3.42
CA ALA A 291 -12.62 -0.83 3.07
C ALA A 291 -13.93 -1.62 3.26
N LYS A 292 -13.89 -2.95 3.06
CA LYS A 292 -15.02 -3.86 3.27
C LYS A 292 -15.31 -4.12 4.75
N TYR A 293 -14.32 -3.94 5.65
CA TYR A 293 -14.56 -4.13 7.08
C TYR A 293 -15.57 -3.12 7.63
N PRO A 294 -16.45 -3.55 8.55
CA PRO A 294 -17.29 -2.62 9.28
C PRO A 294 -16.44 -1.87 10.32
N SER A 295 -16.91 -0.69 10.72
CA SER A 295 -16.25 0.15 11.72
C SER A 295 -15.97 -0.58 13.05
N SER A 296 -16.86 -1.46 13.48
CA SER A 296 -16.68 -2.26 14.71
C SER A 296 -15.50 -3.23 14.62
N THR A 297 -15.27 -3.83 13.44
CA THR A 297 -14.11 -4.70 13.22
C THR A 297 -12.83 -3.88 13.20
N LEU A 298 -12.84 -2.72 12.52
CA LEU A 298 -11.70 -1.80 12.50
C LEU A 298 -11.31 -1.33 13.90
N GLN A 299 -12.28 -1.11 14.79
CA GLN A 299 -12.06 -0.69 16.18
C GLN A 299 -11.20 -1.68 16.98
N ILE A 300 -11.45 -2.97 16.81
CA ILE A 300 -10.84 -4.05 17.58
C ILE A 300 -9.75 -4.81 16.81
N LEU A 301 -9.39 -4.32 15.62
CA LEU A 301 -8.38 -4.92 14.75
C LEU A 301 -7.02 -4.98 15.48
N GLY A 302 -6.37 -6.13 15.46
CA GLY A 302 -5.13 -6.44 16.20
C GLY A 302 -5.33 -6.95 17.63
N ALA A 303 -6.55 -6.92 18.17
CA ALA A 303 -6.88 -7.51 19.48
C ALA A 303 -7.67 -8.83 19.36
N GLU A 304 -7.57 -9.53 18.22
CA GLU A 304 -8.42 -10.68 17.91
C GLU A 304 -8.28 -11.81 18.93
N LYS A 305 -7.05 -12.11 19.37
CA LYS A 305 -6.79 -13.16 20.36
C LYS A 305 -7.51 -12.89 21.68
N ALA A 306 -7.48 -11.64 22.15
CA ALA A 306 -8.15 -11.23 23.38
C ALA A 306 -9.69 -11.22 23.20
N LEU A 307 -10.16 -10.77 22.04
CA LEU A 307 -11.58 -10.78 21.67
C LEU A 307 -12.16 -12.19 21.68
N PHE A 308 -11.55 -13.12 20.95
CA PHE A 308 -12.06 -14.50 20.85
C PHE A 308 -11.99 -15.23 22.19
N ARG A 309 -10.97 -14.97 23.01
CA ARG A 309 -10.89 -15.49 24.38
C ARG A 309 -12.04 -14.97 25.24
N ALA A 310 -12.32 -13.67 25.20
CA ALA A 310 -13.40 -13.05 25.96
C ALA A 310 -14.77 -13.58 25.53
N LEU A 311 -15.01 -13.73 24.22
CA LEU A 311 -16.27 -14.29 23.69
C LEU A 311 -16.46 -15.74 24.13
N LYS A 312 -15.42 -16.58 24.05
CA LYS A 312 -15.48 -17.98 24.49
C LYS A 312 -15.77 -18.11 25.99
N GLN A 313 -15.21 -17.21 26.79
CA GLN A 313 -15.38 -17.17 28.25
C GLN A 313 -16.57 -16.32 28.72
N ARG A 314 -17.34 -15.72 27.79
CA ARG A 314 -18.42 -14.75 28.07
C ARG A 314 -17.99 -13.60 28.99
N GLN A 315 -16.75 -13.16 28.86
CA GLN A 315 -16.15 -12.04 29.58
C GLN A 315 -16.27 -10.74 28.77
N ALA A 316 -15.94 -9.61 29.41
CA ALA A 316 -15.93 -8.31 28.74
C ALA A 316 -14.92 -8.29 27.57
N THR A 317 -15.38 -7.86 26.40
CA THR A 317 -14.56 -7.76 25.18
C THR A 317 -13.60 -6.57 25.23
N PRO A 318 -12.44 -6.64 24.56
CA PRO A 318 -11.55 -5.49 24.42
C PRO A 318 -12.25 -4.32 23.70
N LYS A 319 -11.93 -3.10 24.12
CA LYS A 319 -12.57 -1.87 23.59
C LYS A 319 -11.79 -1.22 22.44
N TYR A 320 -10.55 -1.64 22.21
CA TYR A 320 -9.62 -1.06 21.24
C TYR A 320 -8.60 -2.13 20.81
N GLY A 321 -8.03 -1.96 19.62
CA GLY A 321 -6.88 -2.71 19.12
C GLY A 321 -5.76 -1.75 18.69
N ILE A 322 -5.33 -1.84 17.43
CA ILE A 322 -4.26 -1.03 16.84
C ILE A 322 -4.54 0.49 16.99
N LEU A 323 -5.81 0.91 16.92
CA LEU A 323 -6.21 2.31 17.08
C LEU A 323 -5.95 2.92 18.47
N TYR A 324 -5.58 2.12 19.47
CA TYR A 324 -5.23 2.63 20.80
C TYR A 324 -4.04 3.59 20.75
N ASN A 325 -3.09 3.34 19.85
CA ASN A 325 -1.87 4.14 19.71
C ASN A 325 -2.08 5.40 18.85
N ALA A 326 -3.28 5.61 18.32
CA ALA A 326 -3.56 6.80 17.51
C ALA A 326 -3.55 8.06 18.39
N GLN A 327 -2.97 9.15 17.87
CA GLN A 327 -2.76 10.39 18.64
C GLN A 327 -4.05 10.90 19.30
N VAL A 328 -5.17 10.88 18.58
CA VAL A 328 -6.48 11.33 19.09
C VAL A 328 -6.97 10.49 20.27
N VAL A 329 -6.79 9.17 20.20
CA VAL A 329 -7.21 8.24 21.26
C VAL A 329 -6.25 8.30 22.45
N ALA A 330 -4.97 8.52 22.19
CA ALA A 330 -3.95 8.67 23.23
C ALA A 330 -4.19 9.93 24.09
N LYS A 331 -4.60 11.04 23.48
CA LYS A 331 -4.94 12.31 24.16
C LYS A 331 -6.18 12.20 25.06
N ALA A 332 -7.16 11.38 24.69
CA ALA A 332 -8.39 11.23 25.46
C ALA A 332 -8.16 10.62 26.86
N ALA A 333 -8.91 11.08 27.86
CA ALA A 333 -8.91 10.49 29.20
C ALA A 333 -9.28 8.99 29.18
N ALA A 334 -8.71 8.20 30.10
CA ALA A 334 -8.82 6.74 30.12
C ALA A 334 -10.26 6.21 30.08
N THR A 335 -11.21 6.93 30.70
CA THR A 335 -12.64 6.62 30.69
C THR A 335 -13.27 6.75 29.30
N HIS A 336 -12.83 7.75 28.52
CA HIS A 336 -13.38 8.11 27.21
C HIS A 336 -12.62 7.50 26.03
N LYS A 337 -11.43 6.90 26.24
CA LYS A 337 -10.64 6.25 25.17
C LYS A 337 -11.44 5.24 24.34
N GLY A 338 -12.29 4.44 24.98
CA GLY A 338 -13.14 3.47 24.26
C GLY A 338 -14.23 4.10 23.41
N ALA A 339 -14.79 5.23 23.85
CA ALA A 339 -15.76 6.00 23.05
C ALA A 339 -15.07 6.69 21.88
N MET A 340 -13.88 7.25 22.11
CA MET A 340 -13.10 7.92 21.07
C MET A 340 -12.55 6.96 20.03
N SER A 341 -12.08 5.77 20.43
CA SER A 341 -11.70 4.70 19.50
C SER A 341 -12.86 4.31 18.57
N ARG A 342 -14.10 4.27 19.06
CA ARG A 342 -15.28 4.00 18.24
C ARG A 342 -15.57 5.11 17.22
N VAL A 343 -15.51 6.36 17.65
CA VAL A 343 -15.71 7.53 16.78
C VAL A 343 -14.63 7.58 15.70
N LEU A 344 -13.37 7.38 16.08
CA LEU A 344 -12.24 7.33 15.15
C LEU A 344 -12.38 6.17 14.17
N ALA A 345 -12.73 4.96 14.63
CA ALA A 345 -12.92 3.80 13.75
C ALA A 345 -14.06 4.03 12.74
N ALA A 346 -15.13 4.72 13.13
CA ALA A 346 -16.23 5.05 12.22
C ALA A 346 -15.79 5.98 11.10
N LYS A 347 -15.01 7.02 11.44
CA LYS A 347 -14.50 7.96 10.45
C LYS A 347 -13.35 7.39 9.61
N ALA A 348 -12.45 6.63 10.22
CA ALA A 348 -11.37 5.94 9.52
C ALA A 348 -11.89 4.89 8.51
N SER A 349 -12.96 4.15 8.85
CA SER A 349 -13.60 3.21 7.92
C SER A 349 -14.23 3.93 6.71
N LEU A 350 -14.82 5.10 6.91
CA LEU A 350 -15.31 5.94 5.80
C LEU A 350 -14.16 6.46 4.95
N SER A 351 -13.10 7.00 5.56
CA SER A 351 -11.90 7.46 4.85
C SER A 351 -11.24 6.35 4.04
N ALA A 352 -11.10 5.14 4.59
CA ALA A 352 -10.54 3.99 3.87
C ALA A 352 -11.39 3.59 2.64
N ARG A 353 -12.72 3.76 2.71
CA ARG A 353 -13.61 3.52 1.55
C ARG A 353 -13.47 4.60 0.49
N ILE A 354 -13.32 5.86 0.91
CA ILE A 354 -13.06 6.97 -0.01
C ILE A 354 -11.70 6.77 -0.70
N ASP A 355 -10.67 6.36 0.03
CA ASP A 355 -9.36 6.06 -0.56
C ASP A 355 -9.40 4.86 -1.52
N SER A 356 -10.19 3.83 -1.20
CA SER A 356 -10.26 2.63 -2.04
C SER A 356 -11.16 2.76 -3.27
N PHE A 357 -12.22 3.58 -3.23
CA PHE A 357 -13.23 3.68 -4.29
C PHE A 357 -13.36 5.07 -4.90
N GLY A 358 -12.83 6.11 -4.25
CA GLY A 358 -12.95 7.50 -4.66
C GLY A 358 -11.74 8.00 -5.43
N GLU A 359 -11.90 9.15 -6.08
CA GLU A 359 -10.86 9.80 -6.88
C GLU A 359 -10.12 10.86 -6.04
N GLY A 360 -9.23 10.40 -5.15
CA GLY A 360 -8.07 11.14 -4.64
C GLY A 360 -8.25 12.48 -3.89
N ASP A 361 -9.46 12.94 -3.59
CA ASP A 361 -9.65 14.18 -2.83
C ASP A 361 -9.48 13.97 -1.31
N ASN A 362 -8.75 14.89 -0.66
CA ASN A 362 -8.48 14.91 0.78
C ASN A 362 -9.45 15.78 1.59
N SER A 363 -10.34 16.52 0.93
CA SER A 363 -11.28 17.44 1.57
C SER A 363 -12.15 16.74 2.62
N ALA A 364 -12.63 15.53 2.32
CA ALA A 364 -13.49 14.74 3.20
C ALA A 364 -12.79 14.32 4.51
N ALA A 365 -11.51 13.94 4.45
CA ALA A 365 -10.77 13.57 5.66
C ALA A 365 -10.54 14.75 6.60
N LEU A 366 -10.27 15.94 6.08
CA LEU A 366 -10.09 17.14 6.91
C LEU A 366 -11.37 17.48 7.67
N GLU A 367 -12.53 17.40 7.00
CA GLU A 367 -13.83 17.59 7.64
C GLU A 367 -14.08 16.52 8.73
N TYR A 368 -13.76 15.25 8.43
CA TYR A 368 -13.91 14.17 9.40
C TYR A 368 -12.97 14.32 10.59
N ARG A 369 -11.74 14.78 10.36
CA ARG A 369 -10.76 15.04 11.41
C ARG A 369 -11.24 16.14 12.33
N GLY A 370 -11.76 17.24 11.79
CA GLY A 370 -12.38 18.32 12.57
C GLY A 370 -13.55 17.83 13.43
N LYS A 371 -14.42 16.96 12.89
CA LYS A 371 -15.51 16.33 13.67
C LYS A 371 -15.02 15.44 14.80
N VAL A 372 -13.91 14.74 14.61
CA VAL A 372 -13.31 13.89 15.65
C VAL A 372 -12.68 14.73 16.76
N GLU A 373 -12.01 15.83 16.40
CA GLU A 373 -11.38 16.74 17.37
C GLU A 373 -12.40 17.52 18.18
N GLU A 374 -13.46 18.00 17.52
CA GLU A 374 -14.61 18.60 18.20
C GLU A 374 -15.22 17.62 19.20
N ARG A 375 -15.34 16.34 18.83
CA ARG A 375 -15.83 15.31 19.76
C ARG A 375 -14.87 15.03 20.91
N LEU A 376 -13.56 15.12 20.70
CA LEU A 376 -12.57 15.00 21.76
C LEU A 376 -12.72 16.15 22.76
N ARG A 377 -12.82 17.39 22.27
CA ARG A 377 -13.03 18.60 23.08
C ARG A 377 -14.31 18.51 23.92
N GLN A 378 -15.42 18.04 23.34
CA GLN A 378 -16.67 17.81 24.08
C GLN A 378 -16.52 16.81 25.25
N PHE A 379 -15.66 15.80 25.11
CA PHE A 379 -15.38 14.86 26.20
C PHE A 379 -14.49 15.46 27.29
N GLU A 380 -13.59 16.38 26.93
CA GLU A 380 -12.75 17.11 27.89
C GLU A 380 -13.56 18.15 28.68
N GLU A 381 -14.49 18.85 28.02
CA GLU A 381 -15.41 19.80 28.66
C GLU A 381 -16.50 19.12 29.52
N GLY A 382 -16.53 17.79 29.58
CA GLY A 382 -17.45 17.03 30.43
C GLY A 382 -18.89 17.01 29.93
N VAL A 383 -19.16 17.40 28.69
CA VAL A 383 -20.50 17.39 28.09
C VAL A 383 -20.86 15.96 27.70
N THR A 384 -21.35 15.19 28.66
CA THR A 384 -21.94 13.88 28.40
C THR A 384 -23.30 14.06 27.75
N TYR A 385 -23.36 14.00 26.41
CA TYR A 385 -24.64 13.76 25.73
C TYR A 385 -25.20 12.42 26.19
N GLY A 386 -26.32 12.46 26.90
CA GLY A 386 -27.09 11.28 27.28
C GLY A 386 -27.43 10.46 26.02
N ARG A 387 -27.29 9.13 26.16
CA ARG A 387 -27.78 8.08 25.24
C ARG A 387 -28.63 8.61 24.08
N THR A 388 -28.00 8.96 22.97
CA THR A 388 -28.71 9.31 21.74
C THR A 388 -29.24 8.03 21.09
N GLY A 389 -30.37 7.57 21.61
CA GLY A 389 -31.24 6.57 21.00
C GLY A 389 -32.68 7.04 20.83
N ASN A 390 -33.07 8.23 21.32
CA ASN A 390 -34.48 8.64 21.24
C ASN A 390 -34.71 10.16 21.41
N VAL A 391 -34.07 11.00 20.58
CA VAL A 391 -34.44 12.42 20.51
C VAL A 391 -34.65 12.84 19.05
N ARG A 392 -35.69 12.27 18.45
CA ARG A 392 -36.48 12.95 17.43
C ARG A 392 -37.85 13.20 18.05
N GLY A 393 -38.00 14.35 18.70
CA GLY A 393 -39.26 14.77 19.26
C GLY A 393 -39.11 15.58 20.54
N ARG A 394 -39.38 16.89 20.40
CA ARG A 394 -39.58 17.90 21.46
C ARG A 394 -38.32 18.55 22.01
N GLY A 395 -38.19 19.84 21.68
CA GLY A 395 -37.25 20.76 22.30
C GLY A 395 -37.54 20.97 23.78
N GLY A 396 -36.49 21.28 24.51
CA GLY A 396 -36.56 21.64 25.93
C GLY A 396 -35.20 21.60 26.60
N GLY A 397 -34.63 22.78 26.83
CA GLY A 397 -33.83 23.14 28.02
C GLY A 397 -32.57 22.34 28.33
N MET A 398 -31.42 22.98 28.13
CA MET A 398 -30.12 22.59 28.70
C MET A 398 -30.18 22.76 30.23
N GLN A 399 -30.04 21.67 31.00
CA GLN A 399 -29.81 21.75 32.44
C GLN A 399 -28.44 21.13 32.77
N LEU A 400 -27.53 22.00 33.20
CA LEU A 400 -26.25 21.67 33.83
C LEU A 400 -26.56 21.04 35.21
N GLN A 401 -26.25 19.75 35.37
CA GLN A 401 -26.46 19.07 36.65
C GLN A 401 -25.28 19.36 37.59
N GLN A 402 -25.54 20.22 38.57
CA GLN A 402 -24.65 20.54 39.69
C GLN A 402 -24.47 19.30 40.59
N LYS A 403 -23.23 18.98 40.94
CA LYS A 403 -22.85 17.92 41.89
C LYS A 403 -23.55 18.11 43.24
N ARG A 404 -24.30 17.09 43.71
CA ARG A 404 -24.66 16.92 45.13
C ARG A 404 -23.93 15.69 45.68
N GLY A 405 -23.34 15.85 46.87
CA GLY A 405 -22.55 14.86 47.60
C GLY A 405 -23.36 13.65 48.10
N PRO A 406 -22.70 12.69 48.79
CA PRO A 406 -23.26 11.37 49.03
C PRO A 406 -24.22 11.39 50.24
N PRO A 407 -25.33 10.63 50.21
CA PRO A 407 -26.05 10.30 51.43
C PRO A 407 -25.52 8.98 52.01
N ASN A 408 -25.06 9.06 53.26
CA ASN A 408 -24.92 7.93 54.18
C ASN A 408 -26.33 7.37 54.47
N GLY A 409 -26.51 6.05 54.50
CA GLY A 409 -27.80 5.45 54.87
C GLY A 409 -27.87 3.94 54.68
N ASN A 410 -27.66 3.23 55.77
CA ASN A 410 -27.71 1.78 55.95
C ASN A 410 -29.10 1.20 55.60
N GLY A 411 -29.16 0.09 54.86
CA GLY A 411 -30.41 -0.61 54.55
C GLY A 411 -30.17 -1.88 53.73
N GLY A 412 -30.13 -3.03 54.41
CA GLY A 412 -29.93 -4.34 53.79
C GLY A 412 -31.07 -4.75 52.84
N GLY A 413 -30.71 -5.29 51.69
CA GLY A 413 -31.63 -5.88 50.72
C GLY A 413 -30.97 -7.04 49.99
N ALA A 414 -31.59 -8.23 50.09
CA ALA A 414 -31.12 -9.52 49.58
C ALA A 414 -30.87 -9.56 48.05
N PRO A 415 -30.04 -10.50 47.54
CA PRO A 415 -29.64 -10.51 46.14
C PRO A 415 -30.75 -11.01 45.21
N PHE A 416 -30.98 -10.26 44.13
CA PHE A 416 -31.89 -10.61 43.03
C PHE A 416 -31.45 -11.91 42.33
N LYS A 417 -32.24 -12.97 42.51
CA LYS A 417 -32.20 -14.23 41.73
C LYS A 417 -32.79 -13.96 40.34
N ARG A 418 -32.04 -14.23 39.27
CA ARG A 418 -32.57 -14.26 37.89
C ARG A 418 -33.45 -15.49 37.71
N GLN A 419 -34.68 -15.27 37.23
CA GLN A 419 -35.63 -16.31 36.84
C GLN A 419 -35.11 -17.00 35.56
N ARG A 420 -34.87 -18.32 35.62
CA ARG A 420 -34.59 -19.15 34.44
C ARG A 420 -35.92 -19.38 33.72
N LEU A 421 -35.96 -19.07 32.43
CA LEU A 421 -37.02 -19.51 31.52
C LEU A 421 -36.73 -20.97 31.15
N ASP A 422 -37.61 -21.87 31.53
CA ASP A 422 -37.55 -23.27 31.15
C ASP A 422 -37.81 -23.44 29.65
N GLY A 423 -36.98 -24.28 29.02
CA GLY A 423 -37.03 -24.60 27.61
C GLY A 423 -38.21 -25.53 27.30
N GLY A 424 -39.15 -25.03 26.49
CA GLY A 424 -40.06 -25.85 25.73
C GLY A 424 -39.39 -26.30 24.43
N GLY A 425 -39.08 -27.60 24.33
CA GLY A 425 -38.55 -28.21 23.11
C GLY A 425 -39.60 -28.22 22.00
N PHE A 426 -39.12 -28.02 20.77
CA PHE A 426 -39.87 -28.37 19.56
C PHE A 426 -39.25 -29.62 18.96
N ARG A 427 -40.09 -30.65 18.81
CA ARG A 427 -39.92 -31.73 17.84
C ARG A 427 -40.10 -31.20 16.43
#